data_AF-A0A8W8IFD9-F1
#
_entry.id   AF-A0A8W8IFD9-F1
#
_cell.length_a   1.000
_cell.length_b   1.000
_cell.length_c   1.000
_cell.angle_alpha   90.00
_cell.angle_beta   90.00
_cell.angle_gamma   90.00
#
_symmetry.space_group_name_H-M   'P 1'
#
loop_
_entity.id
_entity.type
_entity.pdbx_description
1 polymer ?
#
loop_
_entity_poly.entity_id
_entity_poly.type
_entity_poly.pdbx_seq_one_letter_code
_entity_poly.pdbx_strand_id
1 'polypeptide(L)'
;MENWNETADPIISQLVSVLLKSCRDSNQRAQGLIAECIGELGAVDPGRLELLTNNPKEERAKFHSSIEDDNFAVGLINEVVKAFLAAPESRMQDCAAYALQELLKIYHISKPSDDDKTSGKLWTRFPEHVQQILVPLLSSKYIVNKKSDFSQLTKPIYCSNEKTRKFQDWANIWTSYLSSKVKNEKAHEVFQACGALIKHVVSLALYILPYVVLQVVVGGTQEEIVEISEEIKEVLNQTRKTDNKNRPISNSHHLSAQTVFSVLDYLVKWKRFQAQKAPVSYPGKGKPGYLTDPQYVAVTGFLEMIPQNLLADACHACKAYTRALMHLEHFLTSKGQNLQDHLDFMQKLYGDMDEPDGVYGVASIRQAQPTVMEEILAHESLGHHHDSQACYEKAIQSEADDVTYHQGLLKSLLEIGQETQALLHATGAISERPDWSSQLSSYMVEAAWKLGDWQKLETFLESNKSTQSWPVGIGKILIGAKNKREEQFVEQLRVVRCEQIGPLSAASMESGSYLRGYEYIVRLHMLNEIEESCRCLLGIRNTENESERTSTAEQLLRQWETRFQTVQCSFRTQEPLLALRRTLFTLVQRLTNLDLDQEIGRWWLSSARIARK
;
A
#
# COMPACT_ATOMS: atom_id res chain seq x y z
N MET A 1 6.69 -35.70 3.76
CA MET A 1 7.60 -34.59 3.44
C MET A 1 7.46 -34.36 1.94
N GLU A 2 6.46 -33.59 1.55
CA GLU A 2 6.21 -33.25 0.14
C GLU A 2 6.85 -31.89 -0.14
N ASN A 3 7.31 -31.68 -1.37
CA ASN A 3 8.16 -30.58 -1.81
C ASN A 3 7.51 -29.19 -1.59
N TRP A 4 7.74 -28.55 -0.45
CA TRP A 4 7.29 -27.17 -0.17
C TRP A 4 8.17 -26.09 -0.82
N ASN A 5 9.14 -26.47 -1.65
CA ASN A 5 10.19 -25.57 -2.17
C ASN A 5 10.10 -25.35 -3.69
N GLU A 6 8.90 -25.32 -4.25
CA GLU A 6 8.70 -24.89 -5.64
C GLU A 6 8.51 -23.38 -5.66
N THR A 7 9.59 -22.66 -5.96
CA THR A 7 9.55 -21.23 -6.34
C THR A 7 8.53 -21.04 -7.47
N ALA A 8 7.74 -19.99 -7.39
CA ALA A 8 6.81 -19.66 -8.46
C ALA A 8 7.58 -19.36 -9.76
N ASP A 9 6.95 -19.64 -10.90
CA ASP A 9 7.53 -19.30 -12.20
C ASP A 9 7.88 -17.80 -12.24
N PRO A 10 9.08 -17.41 -12.73
CA PRO A 10 9.48 -16.01 -12.86
C PRO A 10 8.44 -15.13 -13.59
N ILE A 11 7.67 -15.68 -14.52
CA ILE A 11 6.60 -14.97 -15.23
C ILE A 11 5.51 -14.52 -14.25
N ILE A 12 5.14 -15.36 -13.27
CA ILE A 12 4.16 -15.01 -12.23
C ILE A 12 4.69 -13.85 -11.40
N SER A 13 5.96 -13.92 -10.98
CA SER A 13 6.61 -12.84 -10.22
C SER A 13 6.65 -11.52 -10.98
N GLN A 14 6.91 -11.56 -12.30
CA GLN A 14 6.85 -10.40 -13.18
C GLN A 14 5.43 -9.84 -13.30
N LEU A 15 4.44 -10.71 -13.52
CA LEU A 15 3.03 -10.34 -13.63
C LEU A 15 2.53 -9.65 -12.37
N VAL A 16 2.80 -10.22 -11.20
CA VAL A 16 2.49 -9.62 -9.89
C VAL A 16 3.11 -8.24 -9.77
N SER A 17 4.40 -8.10 -10.09
CA SER A 17 5.09 -6.80 -10.05
C SER A 17 4.45 -5.76 -10.97
N VAL A 18 4.02 -6.15 -12.17
CA VAL A 18 3.34 -5.25 -13.10
C VAL A 18 1.96 -4.87 -12.59
N LEU A 19 1.15 -5.83 -12.14
CA LEU A 19 -0.20 -5.58 -11.61
C LEU A 19 -0.16 -4.63 -10.40
N LEU A 20 0.73 -4.88 -9.44
CA LEU A 20 0.90 -4.00 -8.27
C LEU A 20 1.31 -2.57 -8.66
N LYS A 21 2.21 -2.42 -9.63
CA LYS A 21 2.60 -1.08 -10.15
C LYS A 21 1.42 -0.37 -10.80
N SER A 22 0.55 -1.12 -11.47
CA SER A 22 -0.65 -0.62 -12.15
C SER A 22 -1.77 -0.24 -11.18
N CYS A 23 -1.79 -0.74 -9.93
CA CYS A 23 -2.75 -0.29 -8.90
C CYS A 23 -2.68 1.23 -8.62
N ARG A 24 -1.62 1.91 -9.07
CA ARG A 24 -1.43 3.36 -8.96
C ARG A 24 -2.10 4.17 -10.07
N ASP A 25 -2.78 3.52 -11.01
CA ASP A 25 -3.52 4.22 -12.06
C ASP A 25 -4.60 5.12 -11.43
N SER A 26 -4.82 6.28 -12.04
CA SER A 26 -5.87 7.23 -11.67
C SER A 26 -7.27 6.77 -12.10
N ASN A 27 -7.38 5.87 -13.09
CA ASN A 27 -8.65 5.43 -13.63
C ASN A 27 -9.28 4.33 -12.76
N GLN A 28 -10.41 4.65 -12.12
CA GLN A 28 -11.15 3.71 -11.26
C GLN A 28 -11.63 2.45 -11.98
N ARG A 29 -11.92 2.53 -13.29
CA ARG A 29 -12.35 1.36 -14.08
C ARG A 29 -11.17 0.42 -14.32
N ALA A 30 -9.99 0.96 -14.60
CA ALA A 30 -8.76 0.18 -14.72
C ALA A 30 -8.37 -0.45 -13.37
N GLN A 31 -8.49 0.29 -12.26
CA GLN A 31 -8.27 -0.24 -10.91
C GLN A 31 -9.20 -1.44 -10.61
N GLY A 32 -10.47 -1.36 -10.99
CA GLY A 32 -11.42 -2.48 -10.86
C GLY A 32 -10.97 -3.73 -11.61
N LEU A 33 -10.57 -3.59 -12.88
CA LEU A 33 -10.07 -4.70 -13.69
C LEU A 33 -8.74 -5.27 -13.15
N ILE A 34 -7.85 -4.43 -12.63
CA ILE A 34 -6.61 -4.88 -11.99
C ILE A 34 -6.93 -5.69 -10.73
N ALA A 35 -7.94 -5.28 -9.95
CA ALA A 35 -8.41 -6.03 -8.79
C ALA A 35 -8.91 -7.42 -9.17
N GLU A 36 -9.59 -7.53 -10.31
CA GLU A 36 -10.05 -8.80 -10.89
C GLU A 36 -8.86 -9.66 -11.29
N CYS A 37 -7.91 -9.13 -12.05
CA CYS A 37 -6.72 -9.90 -12.45
C CYS A 37 -5.91 -10.40 -11.23
N ILE A 38 -5.77 -9.59 -10.17
CA ILE A 38 -5.11 -10.01 -8.93
C ILE A 38 -5.94 -11.08 -8.20
N GLY A 39 -7.27 -10.90 -8.16
CA GLY A 39 -8.21 -11.84 -7.59
C GLY A 39 -8.22 -13.20 -8.32
N GLU A 40 -8.11 -13.21 -9.64
CA GLU A 40 -7.99 -14.41 -10.48
C GLU A 40 -6.64 -15.11 -10.28
N LEU A 41 -5.54 -14.35 -10.29
CA LEU A 41 -4.21 -14.88 -10.01
C LEU A 41 -4.15 -15.56 -8.64
N GLY A 42 -4.80 -14.96 -7.64
CA GLY A 42 -4.87 -15.47 -6.28
C GLY A 42 -3.68 -15.08 -5.41
N ALA A 43 -3.81 -15.38 -4.11
CA ALA A 43 -2.86 -14.99 -3.09
C ALA A 43 -1.67 -15.97 -3.01
N VAL A 44 -0.79 -15.95 -4.02
CA VAL A 44 0.46 -16.73 -4.02
C VAL A 44 1.32 -16.38 -2.80
N ASP A 45 1.87 -17.36 -2.11
CA ASP A 45 2.74 -17.17 -0.95
C ASP A 45 3.89 -16.20 -1.29
N PRO A 46 4.05 -15.09 -0.54
CA PRO A 46 5.15 -14.15 -0.75
C PRO A 46 6.54 -14.81 -0.75
N GLY A 47 6.73 -15.87 0.05
CA GLY A 47 8.00 -16.61 0.12
C GLY A 47 8.34 -17.41 -1.14
N ARG A 48 7.35 -17.65 -2.02
CA ARG A 48 7.54 -18.36 -3.30
C ARG A 48 7.82 -17.41 -4.46
N LEU A 49 7.60 -16.11 -4.28
CA LEU A 49 7.81 -15.11 -5.33
C LEU A 49 9.23 -14.55 -5.27
N GLU A 50 9.97 -14.69 -6.37
CA GLU A 50 11.19 -13.92 -6.59
C GLU A 50 10.81 -12.50 -7.03
N LEU A 51 10.32 -11.70 -6.10
CA LEU A 51 10.03 -10.29 -6.37
C LEU A 51 11.33 -9.60 -6.76
N LEU A 52 11.33 -8.97 -7.94
CA LEU A 52 12.44 -8.33 -8.66
C LEU A 52 13.21 -7.24 -7.87
N THR A 53 12.91 -7.04 -6.59
CA THR A 53 13.43 -5.95 -5.74
C THR A 53 14.68 -6.30 -4.95
N ASN A 54 15.17 -7.54 -4.98
CA ASN A 54 16.27 -7.95 -4.09
C ASN A 54 17.65 -8.01 -4.75
N ASN A 55 17.86 -7.43 -5.95
CA ASN A 55 19.20 -7.29 -6.50
C ASN A 55 19.77 -5.88 -6.26
N PRO A 56 20.48 -5.64 -5.14
CA PRO A 56 21.02 -4.33 -4.80
C PRO A 56 22.03 -3.81 -5.83
N LYS A 57 22.60 -4.68 -6.68
CA LYS A 57 23.49 -4.26 -7.77
C LYS A 57 22.72 -3.62 -8.93
N GLU A 58 21.56 -4.18 -9.29
CA GLU A 58 20.70 -3.61 -10.32
C GLU A 58 20.00 -2.35 -9.85
N GLU A 59 19.56 -2.30 -8.59
CA GLU A 59 18.99 -1.08 -8.01
C GLU A 59 20.03 0.06 -7.99
N ARG A 60 21.29 -0.24 -7.69
CA ARG A 60 22.39 0.74 -7.75
C ARG A 60 22.65 1.22 -9.17
N ALA A 61 22.62 0.33 -10.16
CA ALA A 61 22.82 0.70 -11.57
C ALA A 61 21.69 1.60 -12.11
N LYS A 62 20.49 1.50 -11.53
CA LYS A 62 19.31 2.31 -11.86
C LYS A 62 19.19 3.59 -11.02
N PHE A 63 20.06 3.81 -10.02
CA PHE A 63 19.98 4.97 -9.14
C PHE A 63 20.61 6.21 -9.79
N HIS A 64 19.80 7.26 -9.97
CA HIS A 64 20.26 8.51 -10.56
C HIS A 64 20.65 9.50 -9.46
N SER A 65 21.95 9.74 -9.33
CA SER A 65 22.51 10.59 -8.27
C SER A 65 22.48 12.09 -8.55
N SER A 66 22.34 12.46 -9.83
CA SER A 66 22.32 13.85 -10.29
C SER A 66 21.40 14.00 -11.49
N ILE A 67 20.82 15.18 -11.63
CA ILE A 67 20.03 15.59 -12.81
C ILE A 67 20.93 15.67 -14.05
N GLU A 68 22.25 15.81 -13.85
CA GLU A 68 23.23 15.84 -14.92
C GLU A 68 23.57 14.44 -15.48
N ASP A 69 23.09 13.37 -14.83
CA ASP A 69 23.34 11.99 -15.28
C ASP A 69 22.52 11.68 -16.55
N ASP A 70 23.21 11.19 -17.58
CA ASP A 70 22.62 10.69 -18.83
C ASP A 70 21.47 9.69 -18.59
N ASN A 71 21.57 8.86 -17.54
CA ASN A 71 20.52 7.91 -17.18
C ASN A 71 19.25 8.59 -16.67
N PHE A 72 19.39 9.69 -15.92
CA PHE A 72 18.26 10.49 -15.45
C PHE A 72 17.53 11.12 -16.65
N ALA A 73 18.27 11.71 -17.59
CA ALA A 73 17.71 12.32 -18.79
C ALA A 73 16.88 11.32 -19.60
N VAL A 74 17.42 10.13 -19.86
CA VAL A 74 16.71 9.06 -20.58
C VAL A 74 15.48 8.58 -19.81
N GLY A 75 15.60 8.41 -18.49
CA GLY A 75 14.49 8.00 -17.63
C GLY A 75 13.34 9.01 -17.65
N LEU A 76 13.65 10.29 -17.45
CA LEU A 76 12.68 11.39 -17.44
C LEU A 76 11.97 11.52 -18.80
N ILE A 77 12.72 11.49 -19.90
CA ILE A 77 12.14 11.58 -21.25
C ILE A 77 11.18 10.40 -21.50
N ASN A 78 11.53 9.18 -21.11
CA ASN A 78 10.62 8.03 -21.26
C ASN A 78 9.34 8.19 -20.44
N GLU A 79 9.40 8.74 -19.22
CA GLU A 79 8.19 9.03 -18.43
C GLU A 79 7.32 10.11 -19.08
N VAL A 80 7.92 11.16 -19.65
CA VAL A 80 7.17 12.20 -20.38
C VAL A 80 6.59 11.65 -21.69
N VAL A 81 7.28 10.77 -22.41
CA VAL A 81 6.76 10.11 -23.61
C VAL A 81 5.57 9.20 -23.27
N LYS A 82 5.62 8.47 -22.15
CA LYS A 82 4.45 7.71 -21.67
C LYS A 82 3.27 8.64 -21.41
N ALA A 83 3.50 9.78 -20.75
CA ALA A 83 2.46 10.78 -20.51
C ALA A 83 1.92 11.39 -21.81
N PHE A 84 2.78 11.63 -22.81
CA PHE A 84 2.39 12.10 -24.14
C PHE A 84 1.47 11.11 -24.86
N LEU A 85 1.79 9.82 -24.81
CA LEU A 85 0.99 8.75 -25.43
C LEU A 85 -0.32 8.47 -24.70
N ALA A 86 -0.32 8.62 -23.37
CA ALA A 86 -1.49 8.39 -22.53
C ALA A 86 -2.43 9.60 -22.40
N ALA A 87 -2.10 10.75 -23.03
CA ALA A 87 -2.85 11.98 -22.89
C ALA A 87 -4.28 11.85 -23.48
N PRO A 88 -5.35 12.02 -22.68
CA PRO A 88 -6.72 11.96 -23.17
C PRO A 88 -7.14 13.25 -23.90
N GLU A 89 -6.47 14.37 -23.59
CA GLU A 89 -6.79 15.69 -24.12
C GLU A 89 -5.61 16.26 -24.93
N SER A 90 -5.91 16.91 -26.05
CA SER A 90 -4.93 17.59 -26.90
C SER A 90 -4.08 18.59 -26.12
N ARG A 91 -4.64 19.28 -25.11
CA ARG A 91 -3.89 20.24 -24.29
C ARG A 91 -2.81 19.57 -23.43
N MET A 92 -3.10 18.39 -22.87
CA MET A 92 -2.12 17.63 -22.10
C MET A 92 -1.00 17.14 -23.02
N GLN A 93 -1.37 16.71 -24.23
CA GLN A 93 -0.42 16.30 -25.26
C GLN A 93 0.49 17.46 -25.69
N ASP A 94 -0.04 18.67 -25.87
CA ASP A 94 0.75 19.88 -26.17
C ASP A 94 1.71 20.26 -25.04
N CYS A 95 1.26 20.13 -23.78
CA CYS A 95 2.11 20.35 -22.61
C CYS A 95 3.24 19.32 -22.52
N ALA A 96 2.97 18.06 -22.88
CA ALA A 96 3.99 17.02 -22.95
C ALA A 96 4.96 17.24 -24.13
N ALA A 97 4.46 17.66 -25.30
CA ALA A 97 5.28 18.04 -26.45
C ALA A 97 6.24 19.18 -26.09
N TYR A 98 5.75 20.21 -25.40
CA TYR A 98 6.58 21.30 -24.88
C TYR A 98 7.66 20.79 -23.93
N ALA A 99 7.30 19.96 -22.94
CA ALA A 99 8.26 19.40 -22.01
C ALA A 99 9.35 18.59 -22.73
N LEU A 100 8.98 17.72 -23.67
CA LEU A 100 9.92 16.93 -24.47
C LEU A 100 10.85 17.82 -25.30
N GLN A 101 10.30 18.84 -25.98
CA GLN A 101 11.08 19.79 -26.77
C GLN A 101 12.17 20.46 -25.91
N GLU A 102 11.80 21.00 -24.76
CA GLU A 102 12.75 21.70 -23.89
C GLU A 102 13.76 20.74 -23.26
N LEU A 103 13.34 19.53 -22.83
CA LEU A 103 14.27 18.52 -22.33
C LEU A 103 15.31 18.10 -23.38
N LEU A 104 14.90 17.92 -24.64
CA LEU A 104 15.83 17.61 -25.73
C LEU A 104 16.88 18.71 -25.93
N LYS A 105 16.48 20.00 -25.78
CA LYS A 105 17.40 21.14 -25.86
C LYS A 105 18.36 21.18 -24.67
N ILE A 106 17.86 21.03 -23.44
CA ILE A 106 18.65 21.11 -22.20
C ILE A 106 19.71 20.01 -22.12
N TYR A 107 19.38 18.80 -22.59
CA TYR A 107 20.32 17.68 -22.62
C TYR A 107 21.10 17.57 -23.94
N HIS A 108 20.94 18.52 -24.86
CA HIS A 108 21.58 18.54 -26.18
C HIS A 108 21.41 17.22 -26.96
N ILE A 109 20.23 16.60 -26.86
CA ILE A 109 19.92 15.33 -27.53
C ILE A 109 19.57 15.62 -28.98
N SER A 110 20.38 15.08 -29.90
CA SER A 110 20.18 15.23 -31.35
C SER A 110 20.30 13.89 -32.06
N LYS A 111 19.82 13.82 -33.31
CA LYS A 111 20.06 12.65 -34.15
C LYS A 111 21.57 12.46 -34.36
N PRO A 112 22.06 11.22 -34.43
CA PRO A 112 23.44 10.96 -34.79
C PRO A 112 23.73 11.59 -36.16
N SER A 113 24.70 12.50 -36.21
CA SER A 113 25.26 13.05 -37.46
C SER A 113 26.54 12.29 -37.78
N ASP A 114 26.84 12.07 -39.06
CA ASP A 114 28.02 11.32 -39.51
C ASP A 114 29.36 11.93 -39.02
N ASP A 115 29.37 13.22 -38.68
CA ASP A 115 30.57 13.96 -38.28
C ASP A 115 30.86 13.97 -36.75
N ASP A 116 29.93 13.56 -35.89
CA ASP A 116 30.06 13.75 -34.44
C ASP A 116 29.59 12.54 -33.61
N LYS A 117 30.51 11.60 -33.32
CA LYS A 117 30.22 10.32 -32.62
C LYS A 117 29.69 10.49 -31.18
N THR A 118 29.80 11.69 -30.61
CA THR A 118 29.39 12.00 -29.24
C THR A 118 27.92 12.43 -29.12
N SER A 119 27.38 13.11 -30.14
CA SER A 119 26.03 13.70 -30.10
C SER A 119 24.89 12.68 -30.26
N GLY A 120 25.20 11.44 -30.63
CA GLY A 120 24.22 10.35 -30.77
C GLY A 120 24.15 9.35 -29.60
N LYS A 121 25.02 9.43 -28.59
CA LYS A 121 25.11 8.40 -27.53
C LYS A 121 23.86 8.27 -26.69
N LEU A 122 23.19 9.39 -26.40
CA LEU A 122 21.91 9.39 -25.68
C LEU A 122 20.76 8.96 -26.61
N TRP A 123 20.78 9.39 -27.87
CA TRP A 123 19.74 9.07 -28.86
C TRP A 123 19.60 7.56 -29.09
N THR A 124 20.72 6.84 -29.20
CA THR A 124 20.73 5.39 -29.44
C THR A 124 20.21 4.57 -28.27
N ARG A 125 20.06 5.16 -27.08
CA ARG A 125 19.49 4.48 -25.91
C ARG A 125 17.97 4.44 -25.92
N PHE A 126 17.31 5.29 -26.71
CA PHE A 126 15.87 5.28 -26.83
C PHE A 126 15.41 4.18 -27.79
N PRO A 127 14.31 3.45 -27.48
CA PRO A 127 13.70 2.53 -28.42
C PRO A 127 13.25 3.23 -29.71
N GLU A 128 13.19 2.50 -30.83
CA GLU A 128 12.85 3.07 -32.14
C GLU A 128 11.50 3.80 -32.14
N HIS A 129 10.48 3.25 -31.48
CA HIS A 129 9.17 3.90 -31.35
C HIS A 129 9.26 5.25 -30.60
N VAL A 130 10.11 5.36 -29.58
CA VAL A 130 10.34 6.61 -28.84
C VAL A 130 11.08 7.61 -29.74
N GLN A 131 12.10 7.15 -30.46
CA GLN A 131 12.84 8.00 -31.39
C GLN A 131 11.89 8.64 -32.43
N GLN A 132 10.97 7.87 -33.01
CA GLN A 132 9.98 8.36 -33.98
C GLN A 132 9.09 9.48 -33.39
N ILE A 133 8.72 9.39 -32.10
CA ILE A 133 7.94 10.42 -31.41
C ILE A 133 8.78 11.69 -31.17
N LEU A 134 10.07 11.53 -30.87
CA LEU A 134 10.97 12.64 -30.58
C LEU A 134 11.41 13.41 -31.84
N VAL A 135 11.44 12.76 -33.02
CA VAL A 135 11.92 13.38 -34.27
C VAL A 135 11.21 14.71 -34.59
N PRO A 136 9.88 14.81 -34.59
CA PRO A 136 9.19 16.07 -34.88
C PRO A 136 9.46 17.15 -33.82
N LEU A 137 9.75 16.76 -32.59
CA LEU A 137 9.90 17.67 -31.46
C LEU A 137 11.26 18.39 -31.45
N LEU A 138 12.26 17.86 -32.15
CA LEU A 138 13.58 18.48 -32.32
C LEU A 138 13.52 19.84 -33.03
N SER A 139 12.59 20.01 -33.96
CA SER A 139 12.40 21.26 -34.73
C SER A 139 11.17 22.06 -34.32
N SER A 140 10.41 21.57 -33.34
CA SER A 140 9.18 22.20 -32.87
C SER A 140 9.44 23.50 -32.09
N LYS A 141 8.41 24.35 -31.99
CA LYS A 141 8.46 25.68 -31.37
C LYS A 141 7.30 25.93 -30.40
N TYR A 142 6.99 24.95 -29.56
CA TYR A 142 6.04 25.09 -28.47
C TYR A 142 6.52 26.15 -27.46
N ILE A 143 5.60 26.99 -26.99
CA ILE A 143 5.84 28.05 -26.00
C ILE A 143 4.70 28.02 -24.98
N VAL A 144 5.05 28.17 -23.70
CA VAL A 144 4.08 28.26 -22.60
C VAL A 144 3.90 29.73 -22.18
N ASN A 145 2.68 30.25 -22.32
CA ASN A 145 2.36 31.65 -22.04
C ASN A 145 1.96 31.96 -20.58
N LYS A 146 1.84 30.96 -19.70
CA LYS A 146 1.44 31.16 -18.30
C LYS A 146 2.52 30.71 -17.32
N LYS A 147 3.08 31.66 -16.56
CA LYS A 147 3.85 31.38 -15.35
C LYS A 147 2.88 31.11 -14.18
N SER A 148 3.25 30.19 -13.30
CA SER A 148 2.48 29.87 -12.10
C SER A 148 2.86 30.86 -11.00
N ASP A 149 1.89 31.59 -10.46
CA ASP A 149 2.11 32.49 -9.32
C ASP A 149 1.85 31.74 -8.01
N PHE A 150 2.85 31.78 -7.12
CA PHE A 150 2.85 31.05 -5.83
C PHE A 150 2.84 31.99 -4.62
N SER A 151 2.62 33.28 -4.82
CA SER A 151 2.71 34.33 -3.79
C SER A 151 1.60 34.29 -2.72
N GLN A 152 0.48 33.60 -2.98
CA GLN A 152 -0.68 33.54 -2.08
C GLN A 152 -0.84 32.19 -1.36
N LEU A 153 0.15 31.29 -1.43
CA LEU A 153 0.06 29.99 -0.76
C LEU A 153 0.22 30.13 0.76
N THR A 154 -0.77 29.64 1.50
CA THR A 154 -0.69 29.45 2.95
C THR A 154 0.20 28.24 3.25
N LYS A 155 1.13 28.40 4.20
CA LYS A 155 2.06 27.36 4.63
C LYS A 155 1.61 26.85 6.01
N PRO A 156 1.61 25.52 6.27
CA PRO A 156 1.89 24.40 5.36
C PRO A 156 0.85 24.28 4.22
N ILE A 157 1.29 23.74 3.08
CA ILE A 157 0.47 23.54 1.87
C ILE A 157 -0.48 22.34 2.08
N TYR A 158 -0.04 21.32 2.82
CA TYR A 158 -0.82 20.12 3.09
C TYR A 158 -2.09 20.43 3.90
N CYS A 159 -3.25 20.01 3.37
CA CYS A 159 -4.57 20.19 3.98
C CYS A 159 -4.98 21.63 4.38
N SER A 160 -4.22 22.66 3.99
CA SER A 160 -4.57 24.06 4.31
C SER A 160 -5.78 24.58 3.54
N ASN A 161 -6.07 24.00 2.36
CA ASN A 161 -7.22 24.33 1.53
C ASN A 161 -8.01 23.06 1.20
N GLU A 162 -9.31 23.18 0.92
CA GLU A 162 -10.12 22.02 0.50
C GLU A 162 -9.57 21.32 -0.76
N LYS A 163 -8.91 22.08 -1.64
CA LYS A 163 -8.24 21.56 -2.84
C LYS A 163 -6.97 20.76 -2.52
N THR A 164 -6.25 21.10 -1.45
CA THR A 164 -5.03 20.36 -1.03
C THR A 164 -5.32 19.16 -0.13
N ARG A 165 -6.61 18.84 0.10
CA ARG A 165 -7.03 17.56 0.71
C ARG A 165 -6.89 16.38 -0.26
N LYS A 166 -6.97 16.61 -1.57
CA LYS A 166 -6.72 15.58 -2.57
C LYS A 166 -5.22 15.39 -2.74
N PHE A 167 -4.76 14.15 -2.64
CA PHE A 167 -3.36 13.78 -2.80
C PHE A 167 -2.74 14.31 -4.10
N GLN A 168 -3.46 14.15 -5.22
CA GLN A 168 -2.99 14.54 -6.56
C GLN A 168 -2.71 16.04 -6.66
N ASP A 169 -3.66 16.86 -6.19
CA ASP A 169 -3.55 18.32 -6.22
C ASP A 169 -2.42 18.80 -5.30
N TRP A 170 -2.31 18.23 -4.09
CA TRP A 170 -1.21 18.53 -3.17
C TRP A 170 0.16 18.20 -3.78
N ALA A 171 0.35 16.98 -4.30
CA ALA A 171 1.63 16.56 -4.87
C ALA A 171 2.05 17.46 -6.06
N ASN A 172 1.11 17.84 -6.92
CA ASN A 172 1.36 18.71 -8.06
C ASN A 172 1.73 20.14 -7.63
N ILE A 173 0.98 20.70 -6.66
CA ILE A 173 1.23 22.06 -6.13
C ILE A 173 2.56 22.10 -5.39
N TRP A 174 2.83 21.11 -4.53
CA TRP A 174 4.06 21.04 -3.75
C TRP A 174 5.28 20.90 -4.65
N THR A 175 5.24 19.99 -5.63
CA THR A 175 6.33 19.82 -6.60
C THR A 175 6.54 21.10 -7.41
N SER A 176 5.47 21.73 -7.91
CA SER A 176 5.59 22.96 -8.72
C SER A 176 6.10 24.14 -7.90
N TYR A 177 5.71 24.24 -6.63
CA TYR A 177 6.20 25.24 -5.69
C TYR A 177 7.70 25.09 -5.45
N LEU A 178 8.15 23.88 -5.09
CA LEU A 178 9.56 23.62 -4.83
C LEU A 178 10.42 23.81 -6.07
N SER A 179 9.93 23.44 -7.26
CA SER A 179 10.63 23.68 -8.53
C SER A 179 10.95 25.17 -8.76
N SER A 180 10.08 26.08 -8.30
CA SER A 180 10.32 27.53 -8.42
C SER A 180 11.46 28.03 -7.51
N LYS A 181 11.84 27.26 -6.49
CA LYS A 181 12.88 27.59 -5.50
C LYS A 181 14.25 27.01 -5.81
N VAL A 182 14.36 26.19 -6.86
CA VAL A 182 15.63 25.58 -7.27
C VAL A 182 16.56 26.64 -7.85
N LYS A 183 17.76 26.78 -7.28
CA LYS A 183 18.78 27.76 -7.70
C LYS A 183 19.73 27.27 -8.79
N ASN A 184 19.91 25.96 -8.92
CA ASN A 184 20.77 25.38 -9.95
C ASN A 184 20.15 25.61 -11.33
N GLU A 185 20.86 26.28 -12.24
CA GLU A 185 20.36 26.72 -13.55
C GLU A 185 19.81 25.56 -14.39
N LYS A 186 20.61 24.51 -14.61
CA LYS A 186 20.18 23.35 -15.42
C LYS A 186 19.01 22.62 -14.78
N ALA A 187 19.03 22.44 -13.47
CA ALA A 187 17.94 21.78 -12.75
C ALA A 187 16.64 22.61 -12.81
N HIS A 188 16.75 23.94 -12.68
CA HIS A 188 15.64 24.87 -12.80
C HIS A 188 15.00 24.80 -14.19
N GLU A 189 15.81 24.78 -15.26
CA GLU A 189 15.32 24.63 -16.63
C GLU A 189 14.58 23.31 -16.84
N VAL A 190 15.13 22.19 -16.35
CA VAL A 190 14.49 20.86 -16.45
C VAL A 190 13.13 20.85 -15.75
N PHE A 191 13.06 21.36 -14.52
CA PHE A 191 11.82 21.37 -13.76
C PHE A 191 10.80 22.37 -14.30
N GLN A 192 11.25 23.50 -14.85
CA GLN A 192 10.40 24.47 -15.52
C GLN A 192 9.76 23.88 -16.79
N ALA A 193 10.54 23.14 -17.60
CA ALA A 193 10.04 22.43 -18.77
C ALA A 193 8.91 21.45 -18.41
N CYS A 194 9.07 20.71 -17.31
CA CYS A 194 8.05 19.77 -16.83
C CYS A 194 6.87 20.44 -16.10
N GLY A 195 6.99 21.70 -15.69
CA GLY A 195 6.02 22.38 -14.82
C GLY A 195 4.60 22.50 -15.41
N ALA A 196 4.47 22.65 -16.72
CA ALA A 196 3.16 22.67 -17.39
C ALA A 196 2.47 21.30 -17.36
N LEU A 197 3.25 20.23 -17.51
CA LEU A 197 2.77 18.85 -17.52
C LEU A 197 2.44 18.32 -16.11
N ILE A 198 3.23 18.71 -15.10
CA ILE A 198 3.01 18.33 -13.68
C ILE A 198 1.58 18.69 -13.21
N LYS A 199 0.98 19.77 -13.71
CA LYS A 199 -0.40 20.16 -13.36
C LYS A 199 -1.45 19.11 -13.72
N HIS A 200 -1.16 18.28 -14.72
CA HIS A 200 -2.07 17.31 -15.28
C HIS A 200 -1.67 15.86 -14.94
N VAL A 201 -0.38 15.59 -14.73
CA VAL A 201 0.17 14.24 -14.58
C VAL A 201 0.92 14.09 -13.26
N VAL A 202 0.26 13.47 -12.28
CA VAL A 202 0.79 13.28 -10.92
C VAL A 202 1.96 12.31 -10.88
N SER A 203 1.98 11.27 -11.73
CA SER A 203 3.09 10.31 -11.79
C SER A 203 4.42 11.00 -12.10
N LEU A 204 4.41 12.03 -12.96
CA LEU A 204 5.57 12.85 -13.26
C LEU A 204 5.99 13.71 -12.06
N ALA A 205 5.02 14.28 -11.34
CA ALA A 205 5.28 15.03 -10.11
C ALA A 205 6.01 14.14 -9.08
N LEU A 206 5.49 12.93 -8.84
CA LEU A 206 6.08 11.94 -7.93
C LEU A 206 7.47 11.47 -8.38
N TYR A 207 7.71 11.36 -9.68
CA TYR A 207 9.03 11.00 -10.23
C TYR A 207 10.08 12.09 -9.97
N ILE A 208 9.69 13.35 -10.16
CA ILE A 208 10.60 14.51 -10.10
C ILE A 208 10.83 15.00 -8.66
N LEU A 209 9.83 14.87 -7.79
CA LEU A 209 9.81 15.44 -6.44
C LEU A 209 11.05 15.13 -5.58
N PRO A 210 11.58 13.89 -5.50
CA PRO A 210 12.79 13.61 -4.72
C PRO A 210 14.01 14.41 -5.18
N TYR A 211 14.14 14.64 -6.49
CA TYR A 211 15.24 15.42 -7.07
C TYR A 211 15.07 16.92 -6.79
N VAL A 212 13.83 17.44 -6.87
CA VAL A 212 13.54 18.83 -6.53
C VAL A 212 13.87 19.09 -5.07
N VAL A 213 13.42 18.23 -4.16
CA VAL A 213 13.71 18.35 -2.72
C VAL A 213 15.21 18.32 -2.47
N LEU A 214 15.96 17.41 -3.10
CA LEU A 214 17.42 17.39 -2.99
C LEU A 214 18.07 18.72 -3.42
N GLN A 215 17.65 19.28 -4.57
CA GLN A 215 18.21 20.55 -5.05
C GLN A 215 17.89 21.73 -4.14
N VAL A 216 16.68 21.78 -3.57
CA VAL A 216 16.30 22.84 -2.62
C VAL A 216 17.04 22.66 -1.28
N VAL A 217 17.24 21.43 -0.80
CA VAL A 217 18.02 21.19 0.43
C VAL A 217 19.49 21.56 0.27
N VAL A 218 20.07 21.33 -0.91
CA VAL A 218 21.48 21.64 -1.20
C VAL A 218 21.71 23.13 -1.48
N GLY A 219 20.80 23.79 -2.20
CA GLY A 219 20.98 25.17 -2.66
C GLY A 219 20.09 26.22 -1.99
N GLY A 220 19.04 25.84 -1.26
CA GLY A 220 18.01 26.72 -0.71
C GLY A 220 18.47 27.57 0.48
N THR A 221 17.61 28.50 0.90
CA THR A 221 17.81 29.23 2.16
C THR A 221 17.38 28.37 3.37
N GLN A 222 17.83 28.71 4.58
CA GLN A 222 17.41 28.01 5.80
C GLN A 222 15.88 28.08 6.02
N GLU A 223 15.24 29.19 5.63
CA GLU A 223 13.78 29.34 5.69
C GLU A 223 13.08 28.32 4.79
N GLU A 224 13.54 28.14 3.55
CA GLU A 224 12.99 27.17 2.59
C GLU A 224 13.16 25.72 3.09
N ILE A 225 14.29 25.42 3.73
CA ILE A 225 14.55 24.11 4.32
C ILE A 225 13.62 23.83 5.51
N VAL A 226 13.40 24.83 6.37
CA VAL A 226 12.46 24.73 7.50
C VAL A 226 11.04 24.52 6.98
N GLU A 227 10.62 25.26 5.95
CA GLU A 227 9.30 25.11 5.33
C GLU A 227 9.06 23.69 4.79
N ILE A 228 10.05 23.08 4.12
CA ILE A 228 9.96 21.68 3.69
C ILE A 228 9.84 20.76 4.90
N SER A 229 10.61 21.01 5.96
CA SER A 229 10.56 20.19 7.17
C SER A 229 9.21 20.26 7.87
N GLU A 230 8.58 21.45 7.91
CA GLU A 230 7.26 21.67 8.51
C GLU A 230 6.15 21.02 7.68
N GLU A 231 6.23 21.11 6.35
CA GLU A 231 5.32 20.40 5.44
C GLU A 231 5.36 18.89 5.68
N ILE A 232 6.57 18.31 5.74
CA ILE A 232 6.76 16.87 6.02
C ILE A 232 6.20 16.51 7.40
N LYS A 233 6.50 17.30 8.43
CA LYS A 233 5.97 17.08 9.79
C LYS A 233 4.45 17.14 9.82
N GLU A 234 3.83 18.05 9.08
CA GLU A 234 2.38 18.17 9.04
C GLU A 234 1.74 16.96 8.35
N VAL A 235 2.29 16.48 7.22
CA VAL A 235 1.84 15.24 6.57
C VAL A 235 1.89 14.05 7.54
N LEU A 236 3.00 13.90 8.27
CA LEU A 236 3.19 12.81 9.23
C LEU A 236 2.32 12.95 10.49
N ASN A 237 2.02 14.17 10.94
CA ASN A 237 1.14 14.39 12.09
C ASN A 237 -0.33 14.09 11.76
N GLN A 238 -0.75 14.31 10.51
CA GLN A 238 -2.13 14.04 10.09
C GLN A 238 -2.44 12.54 10.02
N THR A 239 -1.46 11.68 9.72
CA THR A 239 -1.65 10.22 9.81
C THR A 239 -1.89 9.76 11.24
N ARG A 240 -1.32 10.45 12.24
CA ARG A 240 -1.54 10.16 13.67
C ARG A 240 -2.91 10.61 14.17
N LYS A 241 -3.41 11.77 13.73
CA LYS A 241 -4.70 12.33 14.22
C LYS A 241 -5.92 11.50 13.83
N THR A 242 -5.82 10.66 12.81
CA THR A 242 -6.90 9.81 12.30
C THR A 242 -7.18 8.58 13.15
N ASP A 243 -6.21 8.06 13.91
CA ASP A 243 -6.41 6.89 14.79
C ASP A 243 -7.45 7.16 15.88
N ASN A 244 -7.46 8.37 16.46
CA ASN A 244 -8.37 8.73 17.55
C ASN A 244 -9.85 8.85 17.14
N LYS A 245 -10.20 8.68 15.87
CA LYS A 245 -11.59 8.80 15.39
C LYS A 245 -12.14 7.57 14.68
N ASN A 246 -11.43 6.44 14.65
CA ASN A 246 -11.85 5.20 13.99
C ASN A 246 -12.45 5.43 12.58
N ARG A 247 -11.99 6.49 11.88
CA ARG A 247 -12.33 6.71 10.47
C ARG A 247 -11.24 6.05 9.66
N PRO A 248 -11.58 5.24 8.64
CA PRO A 248 -10.57 4.70 7.75
C PRO A 248 -9.74 5.88 7.23
N ILE A 249 -8.42 5.80 7.45
CA ILE A 249 -7.48 6.79 6.94
C ILE A 249 -7.78 6.92 5.45
N SER A 250 -8.13 8.13 4.99
CA SER A 250 -8.39 8.32 3.57
C SER A 250 -7.17 7.85 2.80
N ASN A 251 -7.37 7.08 1.73
CA ASN A 251 -6.30 6.63 0.83
C ASN A 251 -5.35 7.78 0.45
N SER A 252 -5.86 9.02 0.39
CA SER A 252 -5.06 10.23 0.13
C SER A 252 -3.98 10.48 1.20
N HIS A 253 -4.27 10.30 2.49
CA HIS A 253 -3.28 10.51 3.56
C HIS A 253 -2.17 9.45 3.53
N HIS A 254 -2.53 8.18 3.28
CA HIS A 254 -1.55 7.12 3.09
C HIS A 254 -0.63 7.40 1.90
N LEU A 255 -1.20 7.76 0.74
CA LEU A 255 -0.40 8.09 -0.45
C LEU A 255 0.53 9.29 -0.21
N SER A 256 0.06 10.31 0.50
CA SER A 256 0.90 11.46 0.90
C SER A 256 2.08 11.03 1.78
N ALA A 257 1.82 10.23 2.82
CA ALA A 257 2.88 9.74 3.70
C ALA A 257 3.89 8.85 2.96
N GLN A 258 3.42 7.96 2.09
CA GLN A 258 4.28 7.12 1.24
C GLN A 258 5.14 7.94 0.28
N THR A 259 4.61 9.05 -0.23
CA THR A 259 5.37 10.01 -1.06
C THR A 259 6.47 10.69 -0.25
N VAL A 260 6.18 11.09 0.99
CA VAL A 260 7.18 11.63 1.90
C VAL A 260 8.27 10.59 2.18
N PHE A 261 7.91 9.35 2.45
CA PHE A 261 8.87 8.28 2.69
C PHE A 261 9.77 8.03 1.48
N SER A 262 9.22 8.03 0.25
CA SER A 262 10.04 7.83 -0.95
C SER A 262 11.05 8.96 -1.17
N VAL A 263 10.69 10.20 -0.84
CA VAL A 263 11.61 11.36 -0.84
C VAL A 263 12.72 11.16 0.19
N LEU A 264 12.40 10.79 1.43
CA LEU A 264 13.39 10.57 2.49
C LEU A 264 14.32 9.40 2.16
N ASP A 265 13.77 8.29 1.65
CA ASP A 265 14.53 7.13 1.19
C ASP A 265 15.50 7.50 0.07
N TYR A 266 15.07 8.36 -0.87
CA TYR A 266 15.95 8.87 -1.92
C TYR A 266 17.11 9.68 -1.34
N LEU A 267 16.87 10.58 -0.38
CA LEU A 267 17.91 11.37 0.27
C LEU A 267 18.91 10.49 1.04
N VAL A 268 18.42 9.46 1.75
CA VAL A 268 19.26 8.49 2.45
C VAL A 268 20.10 7.67 1.46
N LYS A 269 19.49 7.20 0.36
CA LYS A 269 20.20 6.49 -0.72
C LYS A 269 21.27 7.38 -1.35
N TRP A 270 20.96 8.65 -1.62
CA TRP A 270 21.91 9.64 -2.14
C TRP A 270 23.08 9.85 -1.19
N LYS A 271 22.82 10.02 0.12
CA LYS A 271 23.85 10.14 1.16
C LYS A 271 24.78 8.93 1.18
N ARG A 272 24.21 7.71 1.17
CA ARG A 272 25.00 6.46 1.12
C ARG A 272 25.84 6.37 -0.14
N PHE A 273 25.30 6.78 -1.27
CA PHE A 273 26.00 6.78 -2.56
C PHE A 273 27.17 7.77 -2.60
N GLN A 274 27.01 8.98 -2.05
CA GLN A 274 28.12 9.95 -1.94
C GLN A 274 29.24 9.44 -1.03
N ALA A 275 28.88 8.80 0.10
CA ALA A 275 29.86 8.21 1.01
C ALA A 275 30.66 7.05 0.35
N GLN A 276 30.03 6.30 -0.56
CA GLN A 276 30.68 5.20 -1.31
C GLN A 276 31.51 5.69 -2.50
N LYS A 277 31.14 6.81 -3.13
CA LYS A 277 31.92 7.43 -4.22
C LYS A 277 33.23 8.06 -3.73
N ALA A 278 33.25 8.49 -2.48
CA ALA A 278 34.46 9.07 -1.89
C ALA A 278 35.59 8.01 -1.86
N PRO A 279 36.83 8.38 -2.23
CA PRO A 279 37.95 7.45 -2.17
C PRO A 279 38.09 6.93 -0.74
N VAL A 280 38.22 5.60 -0.59
CA VAL A 280 38.48 4.97 0.70
C VAL A 280 39.80 5.53 1.21
N SER A 281 39.73 6.46 2.17
CA SER A 281 40.94 6.96 2.83
C SER A 281 41.61 5.76 3.49
N TYR A 282 42.89 5.52 3.18
CA TYR A 282 43.67 4.45 3.82
C TYR A 282 43.51 4.54 5.35
N PRO A 283 43.37 3.40 6.06
CA PRO A 283 43.19 3.41 7.50
C PRO A 283 44.36 4.16 8.15
N GLY A 284 44.09 5.35 8.71
CA GLY A 284 45.10 6.20 9.36
C GLY A 284 45.15 7.67 8.91
N LYS A 285 44.49 8.10 7.81
CA LYS A 285 44.45 9.52 7.41
C LYS A 285 43.04 10.11 7.49
N GLY A 286 42.75 10.76 8.62
CA GLY A 286 41.69 11.78 8.77
C GLY A 286 40.24 11.32 8.55
N LYS A 287 39.29 12.20 8.91
CA LYS A 287 37.87 12.00 8.59
C LYS A 287 37.70 11.97 7.05
N PRO A 288 36.86 11.09 6.49
CA PRO A 288 36.58 11.06 5.05
C PRO A 288 36.17 12.44 4.49
N GLY A 289 36.73 12.84 3.35
CA GLY A 289 36.51 14.17 2.76
C GLY A 289 35.05 14.49 2.40
N TYR A 290 34.20 13.48 2.20
CA TYR A 290 32.76 13.69 1.98
C TYR A 290 32.02 14.21 3.21
N LEU A 291 32.54 13.98 4.43
CA LEU A 291 31.92 14.48 5.66
C LEU A 291 32.03 16.00 5.79
N THR A 292 32.96 16.61 5.04
CA THR A 292 33.13 18.07 4.95
C THR A 292 32.49 18.68 3.71
N ASP A 293 31.89 17.86 2.83
CA ASP A 293 31.18 18.36 1.66
C ASP A 293 29.93 19.13 2.10
N PRO A 294 29.80 20.43 1.74
CA PRO A 294 28.64 21.24 2.10
C PRO A 294 27.30 20.61 1.70
N GLN A 295 27.24 19.91 0.57
CA GLN A 295 26.02 19.26 0.10
C GLN A 295 25.64 18.07 1.01
N TYR A 296 26.63 17.27 1.40
CA TYR A 296 26.44 16.13 2.28
C TYR A 296 25.99 16.56 3.69
N VAL A 297 26.60 17.62 4.22
CA VAL A 297 26.26 18.19 5.52
C VAL A 297 24.85 18.78 5.51
N ALA A 298 24.46 19.51 4.45
CA ALA A 298 23.12 20.07 4.32
C ALA A 298 22.04 18.98 4.32
N VAL A 299 22.24 17.92 3.53
CA VAL A 299 21.29 16.78 3.48
C VAL A 299 21.24 16.03 4.81
N THR A 300 22.39 15.85 5.47
CA THR A 300 22.42 15.21 6.80
C THR A 300 21.70 16.03 7.85
N GLY A 301 21.95 17.34 7.91
CA GLY A 301 21.27 18.25 8.82
C GLY A 301 19.77 18.27 8.60
N PHE A 302 19.31 18.27 7.34
CA PHE A 302 17.88 18.19 7.01
C PHE A 302 17.23 16.89 7.50
N LEU A 303 17.86 15.73 7.30
CA LEU A 303 17.34 14.44 7.78
C LEU A 303 17.26 14.38 9.31
N GLU A 304 18.18 15.03 10.01
CA GLU A 304 18.18 15.13 11.49
C GLU A 304 17.11 16.07 12.04
N MET A 305 16.61 17.04 11.24
CA MET A 305 15.50 17.93 11.64
C MET A 305 14.16 17.21 11.78
N ILE A 306 14.02 16.01 11.20
CA ILE A 306 12.80 15.22 11.22
C ILE A 306 12.84 14.24 12.40
N PRO A 307 11.91 14.33 13.37
CA PRO A 307 11.89 13.44 14.52
C PRO A 307 11.64 11.98 14.10
N GLN A 308 12.52 11.08 14.56
CA GLN A 308 12.47 9.65 14.23
C GLN A 308 11.27 8.94 14.88
N ASN A 309 10.82 9.38 16.05
CA ASN A 309 9.59 8.90 16.69
C ASN A 309 8.35 9.22 15.84
N LEU A 310 8.27 10.43 15.27
CA LEU A 310 7.18 10.79 14.37
C LEU A 310 7.18 9.93 13.09
N LEU A 311 8.37 9.59 12.57
CA LEU A 311 8.49 8.68 11.44
C LEU A 311 8.03 7.26 11.81
N ALA A 312 8.41 6.76 12.99
CA ALA A 312 8.00 5.44 13.46
C ALA A 312 6.47 5.34 13.59
N ASP A 313 5.83 6.32 14.24
CA ASP A 313 4.37 6.38 14.37
C ASP A 313 3.66 6.44 13.00
N ALA A 314 4.14 7.32 12.11
CA ALA A 314 3.54 7.46 10.78
C ALA A 314 3.74 6.22 9.91
N CYS A 315 4.86 5.52 10.05
CA CYS A 315 5.11 4.24 9.37
C CYS A 315 4.19 3.15 9.90
N HIS A 316 3.98 3.08 11.22
CA HIS A 316 3.03 2.16 11.85
C HIS A 316 1.61 2.39 11.35
N ALA A 317 1.14 3.65 11.37
CA ALA A 317 -0.17 4.02 10.83
C ALA A 317 -0.32 3.64 9.35
N CYS A 318 0.77 3.66 8.57
CA CYS A 318 0.76 3.23 7.18
C CYS A 318 0.86 1.71 6.97
N LYS A 319 0.94 0.87 8.02
CA LYS A 319 1.25 -0.57 7.91
C LYS A 319 2.65 -0.87 7.32
N ALA A 320 3.61 0.04 7.45
CA ALA A 320 5.01 -0.17 7.04
C ALA A 320 5.85 -0.55 8.27
N TYR A 321 5.53 -1.69 8.88
CA TYR A 321 6.01 -2.07 10.22
C TYR A 321 7.54 -2.26 10.29
N THR A 322 8.17 -2.83 9.26
CA THR A 322 9.63 -2.99 9.22
C THR A 322 10.36 -1.65 9.19
N ARG A 323 9.82 -0.64 8.48
CA ARG A 323 10.37 0.72 8.49
C ARG A 323 10.12 1.41 9.83
N ALA A 324 8.94 1.20 10.43
CA ALA A 324 8.63 1.73 11.75
C ALA A 324 9.62 1.21 12.81
N LEU A 325 9.91 -0.10 12.80
CA LEU A 325 10.89 -0.71 13.69
C LEU A 325 12.30 -0.12 13.48
N MET A 326 12.75 0.01 12.23
CA MET A 326 14.05 0.62 11.91
C MET A 326 14.17 2.05 12.48
N HIS A 327 13.14 2.88 12.33
CA HIS A 327 13.15 4.25 12.87
C HIS A 327 13.08 4.27 14.40
N LEU A 328 12.34 3.34 15.01
CA LEU A 328 12.26 3.18 16.46
C LEU A 328 13.63 2.80 17.06
N GLU A 329 14.28 1.78 16.51
CA GLU A 329 15.62 1.36 16.94
C GLU A 329 16.65 2.48 16.78
N HIS A 330 16.58 3.22 15.68
CA HIS A 330 17.45 4.38 15.45
C HIS A 330 17.19 5.49 16.47
N PHE A 331 15.93 5.75 16.82
CA PHE A 331 15.54 6.71 17.84
C PHE A 331 16.09 6.33 19.23
N LEU A 332 15.96 5.05 19.61
CA LEU A 332 16.46 4.51 20.87
C LEU A 332 18.00 4.61 20.97
N THR A 333 18.69 4.22 19.89
CA THR A 333 20.16 4.22 19.84
C THR A 333 20.74 5.65 19.87
N SER A 334 20.10 6.59 19.17
CA SER A 334 20.63 7.96 18.99
C SER A 334 20.42 8.87 20.21
N LYS A 335 19.28 8.76 20.90
CA LYS A 335 18.92 9.66 22.01
C LYS A 335 19.19 9.09 23.39
N GLY A 336 19.66 7.84 23.50
CA GLY A 336 19.95 7.20 24.78
C GLY A 336 18.73 7.17 25.71
N GLN A 337 17.52 6.99 25.16
CA GLN A 337 16.29 6.92 25.94
C GLN A 337 16.16 5.56 26.63
N ASN A 338 15.40 5.53 27.72
CA ASN A 338 15.10 4.29 28.41
C ASN A 338 14.29 3.39 27.48
N LEU A 339 14.83 2.21 27.19
CA LEU A 339 14.18 1.20 26.36
C LEU A 339 12.79 0.83 26.91
N GLN A 340 12.64 0.82 28.24
CA GLN A 340 11.41 0.40 28.93
C GLN A 340 10.18 1.22 28.53
N ASP A 341 10.32 2.52 28.27
CA ASP A 341 9.18 3.41 27.95
C ASP A 341 8.60 3.15 26.55
N HIS A 342 9.34 2.46 25.67
CA HIS A 342 8.96 2.21 24.28
C HIS A 342 8.73 0.73 23.97
N LEU A 343 8.79 -0.15 24.98
CA LEU A 343 8.59 -1.60 24.80
C LEU A 343 7.19 -1.91 24.27
N ASP A 344 6.16 -1.18 24.70
CA ASP A 344 4.76 -1.44 24.32
C ASP A 344 4.56 -1.28 22.81
N PHE A 345 5.10 -0.19 22.28
CA PHE A 345 5.04 0.09 20.85
C PHE A 345 5.89 -0.89 20.04
N MET A 346 7.05 -1.31 20.57
CA MET A 346 7.89 -2.34 19.95
C MET A 346 7.19 -3.71 19.92
N GLN A 347 6.52 -4.09 21.01
CA GLN A 347 5.75 -5.33 21.10
C GLN A 347 4.61 -5.33 20.08
N LYS A 348 3.88 -4.21 19.97
CA LYS A 348 2.83 -4.01 18.98
C LYS A 348 3.36 -4.17 17.54
N LEU A 349 4.52 -3.59 17.25
CA LEU A 349 5.16 -3.72 15.93
C LEU A 349 5.48 -5.17 15.57
N TYR A 350 6.05 -5.94 16.50
CA TYR A 350 6.32 -7.37 16.25
C TYR A 350 5.04 -8.20 16.10
N GLY A 351 3.99 -7.90 16.89
CA GLY A 351 2.69 -8.53 16.75
C GLY A 351 2.04 -8.25 15.38
N ASP A 352 2.16 -7.01 14.89
CA ASP A 352 1.66 -6.60 13.57
C ASP A 352 2.49 -7.17 12.40
N MET A 353 3.76 -7.51 12.63
CA MET A 353 4.63 -8.21 11.66
C MET A 353 4.46 -9.73 11.65
N ASP A 354 3.65 -10.29 12.55
CA ASP A 354 3.49 -11.74 12.74
C ASP A 354 4.81 -12.44 13.16
N GLU A 355 5.64 -11.74 13.95
CA GLU A 355 6.93 -12.26 14.45
C GLU A 355 6.84 -12.57 15.96
N PRO A 356 6.40 -13.79 16.36
CA PRO A 356 6.20 -14.15 17.77
C PRO A 356 7.51 -14.12 18.59
N ASP A 357 8.63 -14.47 17.97
CA ASP A 357 9.95 -14.44 18.61
C ASP A 357 10.33 -13.02 19.07
N GLY A 358 9.99 -12.00 18.28
CA GLY A 358 10.22 -10.60 18.61
C GLY A 358 9.34 -10.12 19.77
N VAL A 359 8.06 -10.52 19.78
CA VAL A 359 7.12 -10.23 20.88
C VAL A 359 7.65 -10.81 22.20
N TYR A 360 8.12 -12.05 22.19
CA TYR A 360 8.67 -12.70 23.37
C TYR A 360 10.01 -12.10 23.81
N GLY A 361 10.88 -11.76 22.85
CA GLY A 361 12.13 -11.05 23.12
C GLY A 361 11.89 -9.76 23.90
N VAL A 362 10.91 -8.96 23.47
CA VAL A 362 10.49 -7.73 24.16
C VAL A 362 9.93 -8.03 25.55
N ALA A 363 9.06 -9.03 25.68
CA ALA A 363 8.49 -9.43 26.97
C ALA A 363 9.57 -9.89 27.97
N SER A 364 10.63 -10.55 27.51
CA SER A 364 11.73 -11.03 28.38
C SER A 364 12.63 -9.92 28.93
N ILE A 365 12.71 -8.79 28.23
CA ILE A 365 13.55 -7.63 28.61
C ILE A 365 12.79 -6.69 29.56
N ARG A 366 11.46 -6.79 29.58
CA ARG A 366 10.59 -5.95 30.41
C ARG A 366 10.85 -6.20 31.90
N GLN A 367 11.04 -5.12 32.65
CA GLN A 367 11.28 -5.19 34.09
C GLN A 367 10.03 -4.87 34.93
N ALA A 368 9.08 -4.14 34.36
CA ALA A 368 7.81 -3.81 34.98
C ALA A 368 6.78 -4.94 34.79
N GLN A 369 5.72 -4.93 35.60
CA GLN A 369 4.57 -5.81 35.35
C GLN A 369 3.94 -5.43 34.01
N PRO A 370 3.65 -6.42 33.13
CA PRO A 370 3.06 -6.15 31.84
C PRO A 370 1.64 -5.63 32.02
N THR A 371 1.21 -4.75 31.10
CA THR A 371 -0.20 -4.36 31.04
C THR A 371 -1.04 -5.51 30.50
N VAL A 372 -2.34 -5.51 30.81
CA VAL A 372 -3.26 -6.56 30.34
C VAL A 372 -3.25 -6.67 28.81
N MET A 373 -3.10 -5.55 28.09
CA MET A 373 -2.98 -5.56 26.63
C MET A 373 -1.67 -6.17 26.12
N GLU A 374 -0.57 -6.01 26.84
CA GLU A 374 0.69 -6.66 26.50
C GLU A 374 0.64 -8.17 26.72
N GLU A 375 -0.01 -8.62 27.80
CA GLU A 375 -0.26 -10.03 28.05
C GLU A 375 -1.15 -10.63 26.97
N ILE A 376 -2.23 -9.93 26.61
CA ILE A 376 -3.13 -10.32 25.51
C ILE A 376 -2.34 -10.47 24.21
N LEU A 377 -1.53 -9.47 23.84
CA LEU A 377 -0.76 -9.50 22.60
C LEU A 377 0.25 -10.65 22.58
N ALA A 378 0.89 -10.95 23.72
CA ALA A 378 1.77 -12.10 23.85
C ALA A 378 1.00 -13.42 23.64
N HIS A 379 -0.15 -13.59 24.26
CA HIS A 379 -0.99 -14.79 24.09
C HIS A 379 -1.52 -14.93 22.65
N GLU A 380 -1.92 -13.83 22.01
CA GLU A 380 -2.34 -13.82 20.60
C GLU A 380 -1.20 -14.22 19.66
N SER A 381 0.01 -13.73 19.91
CA SER A 381 1.18 -14.07 19.07
C SER A 381 1.57 -15.54 19.17
N LEU A 382 1.32 -16.18 20.32
CA LEU A 382 1.56 -17.61 20.55
C LEU A 382 0.44 -18.52 20.03
N GLY A 383 -0.68 -17.94 19.55
CA GLY A 383 -1.87 -18.71 19.19
C GLY A 383 -2.61 -19.30 20.41
N HIS A 384 -2.32 -18.83 21.63
CA HIS A 384 -3.01 -19.23 22.84
C HIS A 384 -4.33 -18.46 22.97
N HIS A 385 -5.27 -18.74 22.08
CA HIS A 385 -6.49 -17.95 21.95
C HIS A 385 -7.39 -18.02 23.19
N HIS A 386 -7.45 -19.16 23.90
CA HIS A 386 -8.24 -19.28 25.15
C HIS A 386 -7.68 -18.43 26.30
N ASP A 387 -6.35 -18.35 26.43
CA ASP A 387 -5.72 -17.51 27.45
C ASP A 387 -5.95 -16.02 27.12
N SER A 388 -5.83 -15.66 25.83
CA SER A 388 -6.18 -14.32 25.35
C SER A 388 -7.64 -13.94 25.66
N GLN A 389 -8.59 -14.85 25.42
CA GLN A 389 -10.01 -14.64 25.78
C GLN A 389 -10.20 -14.38 27.27
N ALA A 390 -9.58 -15.18 28.14
CA ALA A 390 -9.66 -15.00 29.58
C ALA A 390 -9.07 -13.63 30.02
N CYS A 391 -7.97 -13.20 29.40
CA CYS A 391 -7.39 -11.89 29.64
C CYS A 391 -8.31 -10.75 29.17
N TYR A 392 -8.97 -10.89 28.01
CA TYR A 392 -9.98 -9.93 27.56
C TYR A 392 -11.17 -9.84 28.50
N GLU A 393 -11.71 -10.98 28.98
CA GLU A 393 -12.82 -11.00 29.93
C GLU A 393 -12.42 -10.33 31.26
N LYS A 394 -11.20 -10.57 31.75
CA LYS A 394 -10.66 -9.91 32.94
C LYS A 394 -10.48 -8.39 32.73
N ALA A 395 -10.06 -7.98 31.54
CA ALA A 395 -9.95 -6.57 31.17
C ALA A 395 -11.32 -5.88 31.17
N ILE A 396 -12.33 -6.51 30.55
CA ILE A 396 -13.72 -6.00 30.50
C ILE A 396 -14.32 -5.90 31.91
N GLN A 397 -14.02 -6.84 32.80
CA GLN A 397 -14.46 -6.78 34.21
C GLN A 397 -13.83 -5.60 34.96
N SER A 398 -12.63 -5.17 34.58
CA SER A 398 -11.88 -4.09 35.24
C SER A 398 -12.21 -2.72 34.63
N GLU A 399 -12.33 -2.65 33.31
CA GLU A 399 -12.51 -1.43 32.50
C GLU A 399 -13.68 -1.61 31.52
N ALA A 400 -14.90 -1.68 32.05
CA ALA A 400 -16.11 -1.99 31.28
C ALA A 400 -16.54 -0.93 30.26
N ASP A 401 -16.02 0.30 30.33
CA ASP A 401 -16.42 1.41 29.43
C ASP A 401 -15.56 1.50 28.15
N ASP A 402 -14.50 0.71 28.00
CA ASP A 402 -13.62 0.76 26.83
C ASP A 402 -14.01 -0.28 25.76
N VAL A 403 -14.43 0.23 24.59
CA VAL A 403 -14.86 -0.56 23.43
C VAL A 403 -13.74 -1.43 22.86
N THR A 404 -12.47 -1.03 23.04
CA THR A 404 -11.32 -1.71 22.44
C THR A 404 -11.18 -3.14 22.94
N TYR A 405 -11.42 -3.39 24.23
CA TYR A 405 -11.41 -4.75 24.80
C TYR A 405 -12.55 -5.60 24.24
N HIS A 406 -13.74 -5.02 24.07
CA HIS A 406 -14.88 -5.72 23.45
C HIS A 406 -14.60 -6.07 21.98
N GLN A 407 -13.95 -5.18 21.22
CA GLN A 407 -13.54 -5.43 19.83
C GLN A 407 -12.49 -6.54 19.74
N GLY A 408 -11.49 -6.51 20.63
CA GLY A 408 -10.45 -7.54 20.71
C GLY A 408 -11.03 -8.92 21.03
N LEU A 409 -11.92 -8.99 22.02
CA LEU A 409 -12.62 -10.25 22.37
C LEU A 409 -13.44 -10.78 21.19
N LEU A 410 -14.21 -9.92 20.51
CA LEU A 410 -15.01 -10.34 19.35
C LEU A 410 -14.14 -10.83 18.20
N LYS A 411 -13.00 -10.17 17.94
CA LYS A 411 -12.03 -10.59 16.94
C LYS A 411 -11.48 -11.99 17.28
N SER A 412 -11.01 -12.18 18.52
CA SER A 412 -10.51 -13.47 19.01
C SER A 412 -11.56 -14.59 18.90
N LEU A 413 -12.82 -14.33 19.32
CA LEU A 413 -13.93 -15.27 19.19
C LEU A 413 -14.20 -15.66 17.73
N LEU A 414 -14.14 -14.70 16.81
CA LEU A 414 -14.36 -14.93 15.37
C LEU A 414 -13.20 -15.66 14.68
N GLU A 415 -11.98 -15.53 15.19
CA GLU A 415 -10.80 -16.25 14.72
C GLU A 415 -10.80 -17.72 15.17
N ILE A 416 -11.29 -18.02 16.37
CA ILE A 416 -11.43 -19.40 16.87
C ILE A 416 -12.61 -20.13 16.19
N GLY A 417 -13.59 -19.39 15.65
CA GLY A 417 -14.82 -19.96 15.11
C GLY A 417 -15.92 -20.17 16.16
N GLN A 418 -15.99 -19.28 17.17
CA GLN A 418 -17.05 -19.24 18.16
C GLN A 418 -18.07 -18.14 17.82
N GLU A 419 -18.63 -18.18 16.61
CA GLU A 419 -19.43 -17.08 16.09
C GLU A 419 -20.74 -16.86 16.85
N THR A 420 -21.30 -17.93 17.44
CA THR A 420 -22.52 -17.82 18.27
C THR A 420 -22.26 -17.01 19.54
N GLN A 421 -21.10 -17.23 20.19
CA GLN A 421 -20.71 -16.49 21.38
C GLN A 421 -20.39 -15.03 21.03
N ALA A 422 -19.69 -14.80 19.92
CA ALA A 422 -19.42 -13.46 19.41
C ALA A 422 -20.72 -12.68 19.16
N LEU A 423 -21.71 -13.31 18.53
CA LEU A 423 -23.00 -12.66 18.26
C LEU A 423 -23.76 -12.31 19.54
N LEU A 424 -23.79 -13.23 20.52
CA LEU A 424 -24.44 -12.99 21.81
C LEU A 424 -23.78 -11.84 22.58
N HIS A 425 -22.44 -11.84 22.66
CA HIS A 425 -21.69 -10.79 23.34
C HIS A 425 -21.90 -9.42 22.69
N ALA A 426 -21.79 -9.35 21.36
CA ALA A 426 -21.99 -8.10 20.63
C ALA A 426 -23.43 -7.55 20.79
N THR A 427 -24.43 -8.43 20.76
CA THR A 427 -25.83 -8.02 20.94
C THR A 427 -26.07 -7.52 22.37
N GLY A 428 -25.47 -8.16 23.38
CA GLY A 428 -25.51 -7.71 24.78
C GLY A 428 -24.85 -6.34 24.96
N ALA A 429 -23.63 -6.17 24.46
CA ALA A 429 -22.87 -4.92 24.57
C ALA A 429 -23.59 -3.73 23.92
N ILE A 430 -24.21 -3.92 22.75
CA ILE A 430 -24.98 -2.86 22.07
C ILE A 430 -26.29 -2.56 22.82
N SER A 431 -26.90 -3.57 23.45
CA SER A 431 -28.12 -3.37 24.25
C SER A 431 -27.83 -2.51 25.49
N GLU A 432 -26.65 -2.67 26.10
CA GLU A 432 -26.19 -1.85 27.21
C GLU A 432 -25.72 -0.45 26.78
N ARG A 433 -25.02 -0.37 25.64
CA ARG A 433 -24.48 0.89 25.07
C ARG A 433 -24.78 1.00 23.57
N PRO A 434 -25.89 1.66 23.19
CA PRO A 434 -26.27 1.83 21.78
C PRO A 434 -25.24 2.59 20.94
N ASP A 435 -24.45 3.46 21.57
CA ASP A 435 -23.41 4.27 20.92
C ASP A 435 -22.31 3.41 20.27
N TRP A 436 -22.12 2.17 20.74
CA TRP A 436 -21.12 1.23 20.21
C TRP A 436 -21.56 0.53 18.93
N SER A 437 -22.82 0.71 18.51
CA SER A 437 -23.39 0.06 17.33
C SER A 437 -22.55 0.29 16.06
N SER A 438 -22.03 1.50 15.84
CA SER A 438 -21.20 1.78 14.66
C SER A 438 -19.87 1.03 14.65
N GLN A 439 -19.34 0.65 15.82
CA GLN A 439 -18.03 0.01 15.97
C GLN A 439 -18.12 -1.52 16.08
N LEU A 440 -19.24 -2.04 16.60
CA LEU A 440 -19.44 -3.48 16.82
C LEU A 440 -20.27 -4.16 15.72
N SER A 441 -21.03 -3.40 14.96
CA SER A 441 -21.90 -3.93 13.89
C SER A 441 -21.17 -4.72 12.79
N SER A 442 -19.93 -4.37 12.48
CA SER A 442 -19.12 -5.12 11.50
C SER A 442 -18.90 -6.56 11.95
N TYR A 443 -18.63 -6.77 13.24
CA TYR A 443 -18.42 -8.11 13.81
C TYR A 443 -19.71 -8.92 13.90
N MET A 444 -20.85 -8.26 14.19
CA MET A 444 -22.16 -8.93 14.16
C MET A 444 -22.52 -9.42 12.76
N VAL A 445 -22.27 -8.59 11.75
CA VAL A 445 -22.45 -8.97 10.35
C VAL A 445 -21.53 -10.13 10.00
N GLU A 446 -20.28 -10.09 10.44
CA GLU A 446 -19.32 -11.19 10.26
C GLU A 446 -19.81 -12.52 10.83
N ALA A 447 -20.21 -12.51 12.11
CA ALA A 447 -20.74 -13.68 12.79
C ALA A 447 -21.99 -14.22 12.07
N ALA A 448 -22.91 -13.34 11.66
CA ALA A 448 -24.17 -13.73 11.05
C ALA A 448 -23.99 -14.45 9.70
N TRP A 449 -23.09 -13.97 8.83
CA TRP A 449 -22.84 -14.65 7.56
C TRP A 449 -22.01 -15.93 7.73
N LYS A 450 -21.07 -15.99 8.69
CA LYS A 450 -20.34 -17.22 9.04
C LYS A 450 -21.27 -18.33 9.57
N LEU A 451 -22.25 -17.98 10.40
CA LEU A 451 -23.28 -18.90 10.91
C LEU A 451 -24.32 -19.30 9.85
N GLY A 452 -24.40 -18.56 8.73
CA GLY A 452 -25.48 -18.72 7.75
C GLY A 452 -26.86 -18.34 8.30
N ASP A 453 -26.93 -17.44 9.28
CA ASP A 453 -28.16 -16.85 9.81
C ASP A 453 -28.56 -15.63 8.96
N TRP A 454 -29.16 -15.92 7.81
CA TRP A 454 -29.48 -14.91 6.81
C TRP A 454 -30.56 -13.91 7.25
N GLN A 455 -31.42 -14.27 8.20
CA GLN A 455 -32.49 -13.39 8.69
C GLN A 455 -31.88 -12.27 9.55
N LYS A 456 -31.02 -12.63 10.51
CA LYS A 456 -30.31 -11.63 11.33
C LYS A 456 -29.38 -10.77 10.48
N LEU A 457 -28.72 -11.36 9.48
CA LEU A 457 -27.86 -10.62 8.55
C LEU A 457 -28.62 -9.51 7.81
N GLU A 458 -29.82 -9.80 7.30
CA GLU A 458 -30.69 -8.81 6.65
C GLU A 458 -31.05 -7.67 7.61
N THR A 459 -31.45 -7.99 8.85
CA THR A 459 -31.77 -6.99 9.89
C THR A 459 -30.57 -6.10 10.25
N PHE A 460 -29.38 -6.69 10.39
CA PHE A 460 -28.17 -5.95 10.72
C PHE A 460 -27.73 -5.04 9.57
N LEU A 461 -27.88 -5.47 8.32
CA LEU A 461 -27.52 -4.65 7.15
C LEU A 461 -28.52 -3.51 6.91
N GLU A 462 -29.81 -3.70 7.22
CA GLU A 462 -30.80 -2.63 7.17
C GLU A 462 -30.53 -1.53 8.21
N SER A 463 -30.02 -1.91 9.38
CA SER A 463 -29.65 -0.99 10.46
C SER A 463 -28.34 -0.25 10.17
N ASN A 464 -27.43 -0.85 9.41
CA ASN A 464 -26.06 -0.35 9.16
C ASN A 464 -25.82 0.10 7.71
N LYS A 465 -26.71 0.92 7.16
CA LYS A 465 -26.59 1.40 5.77
C LYS A 465 -25.39 2.31 5.51
N SER A 466 -24.88 3.00 6.53
CA SER A 466 -23.81 4.00 6.42
C SER A 466 -22.39 3.44 6.57
N THR A 467 -22.24 2.30 7.25
CA THR A 467 -20.92 1.70 7.51
C THR A 467 -20.49 0.87 6.31
N GLN A 468 -19.35 1.20 5.71
CA GLN A 468 -18.69 0.37 4.71
C GLN A 468 -17.45 -0.26 5.37
N SER A 469 -17.48 -1.57 5.54
CA SER A 469 -16.38 -2.37 6.07
C SER A 469 -16.32 -3.70 5.33
N TRP A 470 -15.16 -4.37 5.39
CA TRP A 470 -14.97 -5.66 4.72
C TRP A 470 -16.07 -6.70 5.04
N PRO A 471 -16.41 -6.98 6.31
CA PRO A 471 -17.48 -7.93 6.62
C PRO A 471 -18.85 -7.50 6.11
N VAL A 472 -19.14 -6.18 6.14
CA VAL A 472 -20.39 -5.61 5.65
C VAL A 472 -20.50 -5.74 4.13
N GLY A 473 -19.41 -5.50 3.40
CA GLY A 473 -19.34 -5.71 1.96
C GLY A 473 -19.63 -7.16 1.56
N ILE A 474 -18.98 -8.12 2.22
CA ILE A 474 -19.24 -9.56 2.02
C ILE A 474 -20.69 -9.91 2.31
N GLY A 475 -21.24 -9.44 3.43
CA GLY A 475 -22.65 -9.67 3.78
C GLY A 475 -23.62 -9.18 2.70
N LYS A 476 -23.40 -7.98 2.14
CA LYS A 476 -24.22 -7.44 1.04
C LYS A 476 -24.12 -8.28 -0.23
N ILE A 477 -22.91 -8.74 -0.57
CA ILE A 477 -22.67 -9.63 -1.73
C ILE A 477 -23.42 -10.96 -1.55
N LEU A 478 -23.29 -11.60 -0.39
CA LEU A 478 -23.94 -12.88 -0.11
C LEU A 478 -25.48 -12.79 -0.10
N ILE A 479 -26.06 -11.69 0.42
CA ILE A 479 -27.51 -11.45 0.32
C ILE A 479 -27.94 -11.26 -1.14
N GLY A 480 -27.17 -10.51 -1.94
CA GLY A 480 -27.40 -10.34 -3.37
C GLY A 480 -27.44 -11.69 -4.09
N ALA A 481 -26.49 -12.57 -3.76
CA ALA A 481 -26.41 -13.93 -4.29
C ALA A 481 -27.61 -14.80 -3.86
N LYS A 482 -27.94 -14.81 -2.56
CA LYS A 482 -29.08 -15.56 -2.01
C LYS A 482 -30.41 -15.17 -2.68
N ASN A 483 -30.64 -13.88 -2.85
CA ASN A 483 -31.88 -13.34 -3.43
C ASN A 483 -31.90 -13.37 -4.97
N LYS A 484 -30.84 -13.90 -5.61
CA LYS A 484 -30.65 -13.94 -7.07
C LYS A 484 -30.82 -12.55 -7.73
N ARG A 485 -30.36 -11.50 -7.04
CA ARG A 485 -30.36 -10.12 -7.56
C ARG A 485 -29.02 -9.85 -8.23
N GLU A 486 -28.93 -10.17 -9.51
CA GLU A 486 -27.67 -10.15 -10.28
C GLU A 486 -27.03 -8.74 -10.29
N GLU A 487 -27.81 -7.69 -10.60
CA GLU A 487 -27.30 -6.31 -10.63
C GLU A 487 -26.73 -5.87 -9.27
N GLN A 488 -27.44 -6.18 -8.18
CA GLN A 488 -26.99 -5.85 -6.83
C GLN A 488 -25.71 -6.62 -6.47
N PHE A 489 -25.62 -7.89 -6.85
CA PHE A 489 -24.45 -8.72 -6.63
C PHE A 489 -23.21 -8.15 -7.34
N VAL A 490 -23.31 -7.87 -8.64
CA VAL A 490 -22.20 -7.35 -9.46
C VAL A 490 -21.75 -5.97 -8.98
N GLU A 491 -22.69 -5.07 -8.67
CA GLU A 491 -22.34 -3.72 -8.21
C GLU A 491 -21.64 -3.75 -6.84
N GLN A 492 -22.16 -4.52 -5.87
CA GLN A 492 -21.51 -4.61 -4.57
C GLN A 492 -20.12 -5.25 -4.65
N LEU A 493 -19.97 -6.25 -5.52
CA LEU A 493 -18.70 -6.93 -5.73
C LEU A 493 -17.66 -5.98 -6.36
N ARG A 494 -18.07 -5.14 -7.32
CA ARG A 494 -17.24 -4.06 -7.87
C ARG A 494 -16.83 -3.05 -6.79
N VAL A 495 -17.76 -2.60 -5.95
CA VAL A 495 -17.49 -1.65 -4.86
C VAL A 495 -16.44 -2.21 -3.90
N VAL A 496 -16.64 -3.43 -3.40
CA VAL A 496 -15.74 -4.05 -2.42
C VAL A 496 -14.35 -4.33 -3.02
N ARG A 497 -14.27 -4.69 -4.32
CA ARG A 497 -12.98 -4.80 -5.04
C ARG A 497 -12.22 -3.48 -5.07
N CYS A 498 -12.91 -2.38 -5.40
CA CYS A 498 -12.29 -1.05 -5.47
C CYS A 498 -11.74 -0.61 -4.10
N GLU A 499 -12.42 -0.96 -3.00
CA GLU A 499 -11.96 -0.66 -1.64
C GLU A 499 -10.64 -1.36 -1.30
N GLN A 500 -10.38 -2.57 -1.81
CA GLN A 500 -9.11 -3.28 -1.55
C GLN A 500 -7.93 -2.70 -2.32
N ILE A 501 -8.18 -2.04 -3.47
CA ILE A 501 -7.11 -1.46 -4.30
C ILE A 501 -6.49 -0.23 -3.66
N GLY A 502 -7.24 0.58 -2.91
CA GLY A 502 -6.71 1.79 -2.29
C GLY A 502 -5.49 1.55 -1.42
N PRO A 503 -5.59 0.69 -0.38
CA PRO A 503 -4.44 0.30 0.43
C PRO A 503 -3.33 -0.40 -0.36
N LEU A 504 -3.69 -1.23 -1.35
CA LEU A 504 -2.72 -1.93 -2.20
C LEU A 504 -1.90 -0.96 -3.06
N SER A 505 -2.52 0.12 -3.54
CA SER A 505 -1.89 1.21 -4.28
C SER A 505 -0.89 1.98 -3.43
N ALA A 506 -1.21 2.19 -2.15
CA ALA A 506 -0.28 2.79 -1.19
C ALA A 506 0.90 1.84 -0.88
N ALA A 507 0.62 0.55 -0.67
CA ALA A 507 1.67 -0.45 -0.44
C ALA A 507 2.60 -0.60 -1.65
N SER A 508 2.08 -0.47 -2.88
CA SER A 508 2.87 -0.61 -4.11
C SER A 508 3.87 0.51 -4.40
N MET A 509 3.89 1.56 -3.57
CA MET A 509 4.92 2.60 -3.63
C MET A 509 6.30 2.14 -3.11
N GLU A 510 6.35 1.04 -2.36
CA GLU A 510 7.57 0.54 -1.71
C GLU A 510 8.08 -0.79 -2.30
N SER A 511 9.38 -1.05 -2.11
CA SER A 511 9.97 -2.38 -2.32
C SER A 511 9.43 -3.37 -1.28
N GLY A 512 9.03 -4.58 -1.71
CA GLY A 512 8.36 -5.54 -0.81
C GLY A 512 6.84 -5.33 -0.66
N SER A 513 6.24 -4.54 -1.56
CA SER A 513 4.82 -4.20 -1.57
C SER A 513 3.84 -5.37 -1.52
N TYR A 514 4.21 -6.52 -2.10
CA TYR A 514 3.35 -7.71 -2.09
C TYR A 514 3.12 -8.26 -0.68
N LEU A 515 4.17 -8.35 0.14
CA LEU A 515 4.07 -8.85 1.52
C LEU A 515 3.17 -7.93 2.37
N ARG A 516 3.40 -6.62 2.28
CA ARG A 516 2.60 -5.60 2.99
C ARG A 516 1.15 -5.55 2.51
N GLY A 517 0.92 -5.84 1.23
CA GLY A 517 -0.39 -5.88 0.61
C GLY A 517 -1.11 -7.23 0.71
N TYR A 518 -0.50 -8.25 1.31
CA TYR A 518 -0.95 -9.64 1.19
C TYR A 518 -2.35 -9.88 1.75
N GLU A 519 -2.70 -9.24 2.88
CA GLU A 519 -4.05 -9.23 3.45
C GLU A 519 -5.11 -8.82 2.42
N TYR A 520 -4.83 -7.78 1.63
CA TYR A 520 -5.74 -7.28 0.59
C TYR A 520 -5.79 -8.20 -0.62
N ILE A 521 -4.70 -8.87 -0.95
CA ILE A 521 -4.64 -9.85 -2.04
C ILE A 521 -5.44 -11.11 -1.67
N VAL A 522 -5.35 -11.59 -0.43
CA VAL A 522 -6.19 -12.68 0.09
C VAL A 522 -7.67 -12.30 0.01
N ARG A 523 -8.03 -11.06 0.35
CA ARG A 523 -9.40 -10.55 0.17
C ARG A 523 -9.85 -10.53 -1.28
N LEU A 524 -9.00 -10.10 -2.22
CA LEU A 524 -9.32 -10.15 -3.66
C LEU A 524 -9.51 -11.59 -4.16
N HIS A 525 -8.67 -12.52 -3.68
CA HIS A 525 -8.81 -13.94 -3.93
C HIS A 525 -10.15 -14.50 -3.42
N MET A 526 -10.56 -14.13 -2.19
CA MET A 526 -11.88 -14.47 -1.63
C MET A 526 -13.03 -13.95 -2.51
N LEU A 527 -12.97 -12.70 -2.96
CA LEU A 527 -14.02 -12.13 -3.83
C LEU A 527 -14.13 -12.89 -5.16
N ASN A 528 -13.01 -13.34 -5.71
CA ASN A 528 -13.00 -14.14 -6.93
C ASN A 528 -13.65 -15.52 -6.71
N GLU A 529 -13.39 -16.20 -5.59
CA GLU A 529 -14.07 -17.47 -5.26
C GLU A 529 -15.59 -17.30 -5.06
N ILE A 530 -16.02 -16.19 -4.44
CA ILE A 530 -17.46 -15.87 -4.33
C ILE A 530 -18.08 -15.71 -5.72
N GLU A 531 -17.40 -14.97 -6.60
CA GLU A 531 -17.89 -14.74 -7.96
C GLU A 531 -17.99 -16.02 -8.78
N GLU A 532 -16.92 -16.81 -8.84
CA GLU A 532 -16.87 -18.07 -9.59
C GLU A 532 -17.93 -19.07 -9.10
N SER A 533 -18.07 -19.21 -7.78
CA SER A 533 -19.07 -20.12 -7.19
C SER A 533 -20.51 -19.68 -7.48
N CYS A 534 -20.80 -18.39 -7.36
CA CYS A 534 -22.14 -17.87 -7.66
C CYS A 534 -22.49 -17.99 -9.15
N ARG A 535 -21.53 -17.75 -10.06
CA ARG A 535 -21.72 -17.94 -11.50
C ARG A 535 -21.93 -19.41 -11.86
N CYS A 536 -21.08 -20.30 -11.34
CA CYS A 536 -21.08 -21.73 -11.66
C CYS A 536 -22.28 -22.47 -11.03
N LEU A 537 -22.56 -22.23 -9.74
CA LEU A 537 -23.48 -23.05 -8.95
C LEU A 537 -24.87 -22.41 -8.77
N LEU A 538 -24.97 -21.08 -8.76
CA LEU A 538 -26.25 -20.37 -8.62
C LEU A 538 -26.78 -19.83 -9.95
N GLY A 539 -25.96 -19.86 -11.01
CA GLY A 539 -26.33 -19.42 -12.35
C GLY A 539 -26.46 -17.90 -12.50
N ILE A 540 -25.87 -17.12 -11.60
CA ILE A 540 -25.86 -15.65 -11.65
C ILE A 540 -24.97 -15.22 -12.82
N ARG A 541 -25.55 -14.58 -13.85
CA ARG A 541 -24.80 -14.17 -15.04
C ARG A 541 -24.44 -12.70 -15.01
N ASN A 542 -23.29 -12.37 -15.60
CA ASN A 542 -22.94 -10.99 -15.90
C ASN A 542 -23.48 -10.66 -17.30
N THR A 543 -24.36 -9.67 -17.40
CA THR A 543 -25.02 -9.29 -18.66
C THR A 543 -24.06 -8.78 -19.74
N GLU A 544 -22.82 -8.43 -19.37
CA GLU A 544 -21.80 -7.91 -20.29
C GLU A 544 -20.97 -9.01 -21.00
N ASN A 545 -20.94 -10.26 -20.51
CA ASN A 545 -20.12 -11.36 -21.06
C ASN A 545 -20.94 -12.65 -21.26
N GLU A 546 -21.72 -12.75 -22.35
CA GLU A 546 -22.48 -13.97 -22.68
C GLU A 546 -21.61 -15.18 -23.14
N SER A 547 -20.29 -15.01 -23.28
CA SER A 547 -19.38 -16.01 -23.85
C SER A 547 -18.61 -16.85 -22.80
N GLU A 548 -18.81 -16.62 -21.51
CA GLU A 548 -18.11 -17.36 -20.45
C GLU A 548 -18.62 -18.80 -20.37
N ARG A 549 -17.76 -19.76 -20.76
CA ARG A 549 -17.99 -21.20 -20.58
C ARG A 549 -18.27 -21.45 -19.10
N THR A 550 -19.41 -22.04 -18.79
CA THR A 550 -19.73 -22.51 -17.44
C THR A 550 -18.75 -23.64 -17.11
N SER A 551 -17.74 -23.36 -16.28
CA SER A 551 -16.88 -24.39 -15.70
C SER A 551 -17.76 -25.36 -14.91
N THR A 552 -17.47 -26.66 -14.98
CA THR A 552 -18.21 -27.64 -14.17
C THR A 552 -17.82 -27.48 -12.69
N ALA A 553 -18.71 -27.88 -11.77
CA ALA A 553 -18.43 -27.85 -10.34
C ALA A 553 -17.13 -28.60 -9.98
N GLU A 554 -16.84 -29.71 -10.65
CA GLU A 554 -15.59 -30.47 -10.48
C GLU A 554 -14.35 -29.69 -10.92
N GLN A 555 -14.44 -28.92 -12.02
CA GLN A 555 -13.34 -28.08 -12.48
C GLN A 555 -13.08 -26.93 -11.50
N LEU A 556 -14.14 -26.32 -10.98
CA LEU A 556 -14.06 -25.27 -9.97
C LEU A 556 -13.35 -25.79 -8.70
N LEU A 557 -13.78 -26.93 -8.18
CA LEU A 557 -13.17 -27.54 -6.99
C LEU A 557 -11.69 -27.87 -7.19
N ARG A 558 -11.32 -28.41 -8.36
CA ARG A 558 -9.90 -28.67 -8.69
C ARG A 558 -9.08 -27.40 -8.74
N GLN A 559 -9.63 -26.32 -9.32
CA GLN A 559 -8.96 -25.01 -9.34
C GLN A 559 -8.78 -24.44 -7.94
N TRP A 560 -9.78 -24.55 -7.08
CA TRP A 560 -9.69 -24.06 -5.70
C TRP A 560 -8.67 -24.83 -4.87
N GLU A 561 -8.54 -26.14 -5.10
CA GLU A 561 -7.52 -26.97 -4.45
C GLU A 561 -6.11 -26.57 -4.90
N THR A 562 -5.86 -26.42 -6.20
CA THR A 562 -4.54 -25.99 -6.70
C THR A 562 -4.18 -24.58 -6.23
N ARG A 563 -5.16 -23.67 -6.16
CA ARG A 563 -4.96 -22.31 -5.64
C ARG A 563 -4.71 -22.31 -4.14
N PHE A 564 -5.39 -23.16 -3.37
CA PHE A 564 -5.17 -23.24 -1.93
C PHE A 564 -3.74 -23.68 -1.60
N GLN A 565 -3.15 -24.56 -2.43
CA GLN A 565 -1.75 -25.00 -2.30
C GLN A 565 -0.72 -23.88 -2.59
N THR A 566 -1.11 -22.81 -3.27
CA THR A 566 -0.21 -21.67 -3.52
C THR A 566 -0.27 -20.61 -2.44
N VAL A 567 -1.27 -20.62 -1.55
CA VAL A 567 -1.44 -19.65 -0.47
C VAL A 567 -0.43 -19.87 0.65
N GLN A 568 -0.01 -18.78 1.30
CA GLN A 568 0.86 -18.80 2.47
C GLN A 568 0.29 -19.74 3.54
N CYS A 569 1.15 -20.60 4.09
CA CYS A 569 0.81 -21.57 5.12
C CYS A 569 0.70 -20.94 6.52
N SER A 570 -0.14 -19.91 6.66
CA SER A 570 -0.49 -19.31 7.95
C SER A 570 -1.96 -19.58 8.27
N PHE A 571 -2.27 -19.80 9.55
CA PHE A 571 -3.65 -19.96 10.00
C PHE A 571 -4.49 -18.71 9.67
N ARG A 572 -3.92 -17.52 9.85
CA ARG A 572 -4.57 -16.22 9.58
C ARG A 572 -4.97 -16.04 8.11
N THR A 573 -4.30 -16.71 7.18
CA THR A 573 -4.56 -16.59 5.73
C THR A 573 -5.44 -17.72 5.23
N GLN A 574 -5.21 -18.97 5.68
CA GLN A 574 -5.92 -20.14 5.19
C GLN A 574 -7.31 -20.31 5.81
N GLU A 575 -7.48 -20.04 7.11
CA GLU A 575 -8.76 -20.25 7.79
C GLU A 575 -9.89 -19.37 7.23
N PRO A 576 -9.69 -18.05 6.94
CA PRO A 576 -10.72 -17.23 6.32
C PRO A 576 -11.18 -17.76 4.95
N LEU A 577 -10.28 -18.34 4.15
CA LEU A 577 -10.61 -18.96 2.86
C LEU A 577 -11.48 -20.19 3.07
N LEU A 578 -11.08 -21.09 3.97
CA LEU A 578 -11.85 -22.29 4.27
C LEU A 578 -13.20 -21.96 4.90
N ALA A 579 -13.28 -20.94 5.76
CA ALA A 579 -14.53 -20.44 6.34
C ALA A 579 -15.47 -19.93 5.25
N LEU A 580 -14.96 -19.11 4.32
CA LEU A 580 -15.73 -18.60 3.21
C LEU A 580 -16.27 -19.73 2.32
N ARG A 581 -15.42 -20.68 1.91
CA ARG A 581 -15.83 -21.83 1.09
C ARG A 581 -16.94 -22.65 1.75
N ARG A 582 -16.83 -22.92 3.06
CA ARG A 582 -17.90 -23.57 3.85
C ARG A 582 -19.21 -22.79 3.78
N THR A 583 -19.18 -21.48 4.07
CA THR A 583 -20.38 -20.63 4.06
C THR A 583 -21.05 -20.57 2.68
N LEU A 584 -20.26 -20.47 1.61
CA LEU A 584 -20.74 -20.46 0.23
C LEU A 584 -21.40 -21.78 -0.14
N PHE A 585 -20.77 -22.90 0.18
CA PHE A 585 -21.30 -24.21 -0.19
C PHE A 585 -22.54 -24.57 0.64
N THR A 586 -22.59 -24.18 1.91
CA THR A 586 -23.83 -24.29 2.71
C THR A 586 -24.95 -23.42 2.15
N LEU A 587 -24.65 -22.21 1.65
CA LEU A 587 -25.64 -21.38 0.96
C LEU A 587 -26.14 -22.05 -0.33
N VAL A 588 -25.24 -22.57 -1.16
CA VAL A 588 -25.56 -23.26 -2.41
C VAL A 588 -26.42 -24.50 -2.14
N GLN A 589 -26.02 -25.36 -1.21
CA GLN A 589 -26.76 -26.57 -0.85
C GLN A 589 -28.21 -26.27 -0.45
N ARG A 590 -28.44 -25.18 0.30
CA ARG A 590 -29.80 -24.71 0.66
C ARG A 590 -30.62 -24.22 -0.53
N LEU A 591 -29.99 -23.77 -1.61
CA LEU A 591 -30.65 -23.16 -2.77
C LEU A 591 -30.81 -24.11 -3.96
N THR A 592 -29.94 -25.11 -4.12
CA THR A 592 -29.86 -25.95 -5.33
C THR A 592 -30.00 -27.44 -5.08
N ASN A 593 -30.21 -27.88 -3.82
CA ASN A 593 -30.33 -29.29 -3.41
C ASN A 593 -29.14 -30.19 -3.83
N LEU A 594 -27.99 -29.60 -4.15
CA LEU A 594 -26.74 -30.33 -4.44
C LEU A 594 -26.17 -30.90 -3.13
N ASP A 595 -25.80 -32.18 -3.12
CA ASP A 595 -25.08 -32.77 -1.99
C ASP A 595 -23.60 -32.37 -2.05
N LEU A 596 -23.20 -31.51 -1.12
CA LEU A 596 -21.86 -30.94 -1.00
C LEU A 596 -21.22 -31.26 0.35
N ASP A 597 -21.82 -32.15 1.15
CA ASP A 597 -21.41 -32.45 2.52
C ASP A 597 -20.00 -33.02 2.59
N GLN A 598 -19.60 -33.81 1.57
CA GLN A 598 -18.26 -34.39 1.49
C GLN A 598 -17.18 -33.30 1.38
N GLU A 599 -17.38 -32.29 0.54
CA GLU A 599 -16.40 -31.22 0.33
C GLU A 599 -16.36 -30.28 1.54
N ILE A 600 -17.52 -29.94 2.11
CA ILE A 600 -17.61 -29.18 3.37
C ILE A 600 -16.87 -29.92 4.49
N GLY A 601 -17.07 -31.24 4.60
CA GLY A 601 -16.38 -32.09 5.57
C GLY A 601 -14.85 -32.11 5.38
N ARG A 602 -14.37 -32.12 4.13
CA ARG A 602 -12.93 -32.02 3.83
C ARG A 602 -12.35 -30.69 4.30
N TRP A 603 -13.04 -29.56 4.08
CA TRP A 603 -12.55 -28.26 4.55
C TRP A 603 -12.54 -28.13 6.06
N TRP A 604 -13.50 -28.73 6.78
CA TRP A 604 -13.44 -28.84 8.24
C TRP A 604 -12.23 -29.65 8.70
N LEU A 605 -11.91 -30.76 8.04
CA LEU A 605 -10.71 -31.55 8.34
C LEU A 605 -9.43 -30.75 8.06
N SER A 606 -9.38 -29.97 6.98
CA SER A 606 -8.24 -29.10 6.67
C SER A 606 -8.08 -28.00 7.72
N SER A 607 -9.17 -27.33 8.11
CA SER A 607 -9.17 -26.30 9.16
C SER A 607 -8.62 -26.88 10.48
N ALA A 608 -9.12 -28.06 10.88
CA ALA A 608 -8.65 -28.76 12.08
C ALA A 608 -7.19 -29.22 12.01
N ARG A 609 -6.65 -29.51 10.81
CA ARG A 609 -5.23 -29.85 10.63
C ARG A 609 -4.34 -28.62 10.72
N ILE A 610 -4.80 -27.48 10.20
CA ILE A 610 -4.04 -26.22 10.25
C ILE A 610 -4.01 -25.71 11.68
N ALA A 611 -5.15 -25.72 12.39
CA ALA A 611 -5.22 -25.29 13.80
C ALA A 611 -4.41 -26.16 14.78
N ARG A 612 -4.00 -27.37 14.39
CA ARG A 612 -3.15 -28.26 15.21
C ARG A 612 -1.65 -28.09 14.98
N LYS A 613 -1.27 -27.47 13.86
CA LYS A 613 0.13 -27.16 13.54
C LYS A 613 0.49 -25.83 14.17
#